data_AF-A0A9X4LHD7-F1
#
_entry.id   AF-A0A9X4LHD7-F1
#
_cell.length_a   1.000
_cell.length_b   1.000
_cell.length_c   1.000
_cell.angle_alpha   90.00
_cell.angle_beta   90.00
_cell.angle_gamma   90.00
#
_symmetry.space_group_name_H-M   'P 1'
#
loop_
_entity.id
_entity.type
_entity.pdbx_description
1 polymer ?
#
loop_
_entity_poly.entity_id
_entity_poly.type
_entity_poly.pdbx_seq_one_letter_code
_entity_poly.pdbx_strand_id
1 'polypeptide(L)'
;MDTTTLTPPSVPAWREPMVWLVVSGPAIVVVASFVSLALAIRHPDPPLDLHASTAQAADEVEPADLRAREGDVVPAMVARNHAATGTAGLKR
;
A
#
# COMPACT_ATOMS: atom_id res chain seq x y z
N MET A 1 -67.86 -8.08 -8.76
CA MET A 1 -66.90 -8.11 -7.64
C MET A 1 -65.73 -7.26 -8.07
N ASP A 2 -65.79 -5.97 -7.76
CA ASP A 2 -64.80 -5.00 -8.21
C ASP A 2 -63.65 -5.00 -7.21
N THR A 3 -62.53 -5.60 -7.60
CA THR A 3 -61.30 -5.57 -6.82
C THR A 3 -60.60 -4.24 -7.10
N THR A 4 -61.00 -3.20 -6.39
CA THR A 4 -60.30 -1.90 -6.42
C THR A 4 -58.92 -2.08 -5.80
N THR A 5 -57.89 -2.20 -6.64
CA THR A 5 -56.48 -2.21 -6.24
C THR A 5 -56.07 -0.82 -5.76
N LEU A 6 -56.03 -0.64 -4.44
CA LEU A 6 -55.48 0.54 -3.80
C LEU A 6 -53.96 0.55 -4.03
N THR A 7 -53.48 1.34 -4.99
CA THR A 7 -52.05 1.61 -5.15
C THR A 7 -51.64 2.63 -4.08
N PRO A 8 -50.72 2.29 -3.16
CA PRO A 8 -50.27 3.25 -2.17
C PRO A 8 -49.53 4.43 -2.84
N PRO A 9 -49.62 5.65 -2.29
CA PRO A 9 -48.91 6.80 -2.83
C PRO A 9 -47.39 6.58 -2.78
N SER A 10 -46.69 6.78 -3.91
CA SER A 10 -45.24 6.60 -3.96
C SER A 10 -44.53 7.72 -3.20
N VAL A 11 -43.80 7.38 -2.14
CA VAL A 11 -42.96 8.35 -1.41
C VAL A 11 -41.62 8.46 -2.13
N PRO A 12 -41.09 9.68 -2.37
CA PRO A 12 -39.77 9.84 -2.96
C PRO A 12 -38.67 9.21 -2.08
N ALA A 13 -37.82 8.38 -2.69
CA ALA A 13 -36.84 7.55 -1.98
C ALA A 13 -35.85 8.34 -1.11
N TRP A 14 -35.49 9.57 -1.48
CA TRP A 14 -34.56 10.42 -0.73
C TRP A 14 -35.09 10.87 0.65
N ARG A 15 -36.40 10.70 0.90
CA ARG A 15 -37.03 10.96 2.21
C ARG A 15 -36.90 9.77 3.17
N GLU A 16 -36.61 8.58 2.65
CA GLU A 16 -36.46 7.36 3.46
C GLU A 16 -35.04 7.29 4.04
N PRO A 17 -34.86 7.15 5.37
CA PRO A 17 -33.54 7.08 6.00
C PRO A 17 -32.72 5.87 5.51
N MET A 18 -33.40 4.80 5.10
CA MET A 18 -32.78 3.59 4.55
C MET A 18 -31.92 3.87 3.30
N VAL A 19 -32.33 4.81 2.45
CA VAL A 19 -31.59 5.15 1.22
C VAL A 19 -30.24 5.77 1.56
N TRP A 20 -30.16 6.58 2.62
CA TRP A 20 -28.92 7.17 3.08
C TRP A 20 -27.94 6.13 3.63
N LEU A 21 -28.40 5.04 4.22
CA LEU A 21 -27.53 3.94 4.64
C LEU A 21 -26.82 3.29 3.45
N VAL A 22 -27.51 3.15 2.32
CA VAL A 22 -26.93 2.57 1.09
C VAL A 22 -25.98 3.56 0.40
N VAL A 23 -26.39 4.83 0.28
CA VAL A 23 -25.59 5.86 -0.40
C VAL A 23 -24.35 6.27 0.42
N SER A 24 -24.44 6.24 1.75
CA SER A 24 -23.34 6.63 2.63
C SER A 24 -22.11 5.73 2.48
N GLY A 25 -22.27 4.42 2.26
CA GLY A 25 -21.15 3.50 2.09
C GLY A 25 -20.19 3.93 0.96
N PRO A 26 -20.66 4.02 -0.29
CA PRO A 26 -19.86 4.51 -1.41
C PRO A 26 -19.39 5.97 -1.22
N ALA A 27 -20.25 6.84 -0.70
CA ALA A 27 -19.90 8.25 -0.51
C ALA A 27 -18.72 8.43 0.46
N ILE A 28 -18.68 7.65 1.55
CA ILE A 28 -17.57 7.68 2.52
C ILE A 28 -16.25 7.26 1.87
N VAL A 29 -16.25 6.23 1.02
CA VAL A 29 -15.03 5.76 0.32
C VAL A 29 -14.48 6.83 -0.62
N VAL A 30 -15.36 7.52 -1.34
CA VAL A 30 -14.97 8.63 -2.22
C VAL A 30 -14.35 9.75 -1.40
N VAL A 31 -14.99 10.17 -0.30
CA VAL A 31 -14.45 11.21 0.60
C VAL A 31 -13.11 10.77 1.19
N ALA A 32 -12.99 9.54 1.68
CA ALA A 32 -11.73 9.00 2.22
C ALA A 32 -10.59 9.04 1.20
N SER A 33 -10.89 8.71 -0.07
CA SER A 33 -9.90 8.75 -1.15
C SER A 33 -9.35 10.17 -1.37
N PHE A 34 -10.22 11.18 -1.34
CA PHE A 34 -9.79 12.58 -1.40
C PHE A 34 -9.01 13.01 -0.17
N VAL A 35 -9.37 12.54 1.03
CA VAL A 35 -8.61 12.81 2.26
C VAL A 35 -7.20 12.23 2.14
N SER A 36 -7.05 10.98 1.69
CA SER A 36 -5.74 10.36 1.45
C SER A 36 -4.92 11.13 0.42
N LEU A 37 -5.54 11.54 -0.69
CA LEU A 37 -4.88 12.38 -1.70
C LEU A 37 -4.42 13.72 -1.11
N ALA A 38 -5.28 14.38 -0.33
CA ALA A 38 -4.95 15.64 0.31
C ALA A 38 -3.79 15.48 1.31
N LEU A 39 -3.74 14.35 2.02
CA LEU A 39 -2.66 14.04 2.95
C LEU A 39 -1.34 13.85 2.20
N ALA A 40 -1.34 13.08 1.12
CA ALA A 40 -0.16 12.83 0.30
C ALA A 40 0.43 14.11 -0.31
N ILE A 41 -0.43 15.05 -0.74
CA ILE A 41 0.03 16.33 -1.31
C ILE A 41 0.58 17.27 -0.23
N ARG A 42 -0.06 17.32 0.95
CA ARG A 42 0.31 18.25 2.02
C ARG A 42 1.47 17.78 2.88
N HIS A 43 1.59 16.48 3.07
CA HIS A 43 2.58 15.84 3.93
C HIS A 43 3.29 14.76 3.10
N PRO A 44 4.15 15.15 2.16
CA PRO A 44 4.99 14.18 1.48
C PRO A 44 5.89 13.53 2.52
N ASP A 45 5.84 12.20 2.63
CA ASP A 45 6.72 11.48 3.54
C ASP A 45 8.18 11.76 3.15
N PRO A 46 9.02 12.20 4.11
CA PRO A 46 10.41 12.51 3.82
C PRO A 46 11.10 11.24 3.29
N PRO A 47 11.93 11.36 2.24
CA PRO A 47 12.64 10.22 1.71
C PRO A 47 13.49 9.61 2.82
N LEU A 48 13.33 8.29 3.06
CA LEU A 48 14.22 7.55 3.95
C LEU A 48 15.63 7.61 3.35
N ASP A 49 16.51 8.33 4.04
CA ASP A 49 17.90 8.44 3.64
C ASP A 49 18.65 7.15 4.00
N LEU A 50 18.44 6.10 3.20
CA LEU A 50 19.03 4.77 3.39
C LEU A 50 20.56 4.81 3.35
N HIS A 51 21.15 5.87 2.81
CA HIS A 51 22.60 6.07 2.79
C HIS A 51 23.14 6.45 4.17
N ALA A 52 22.41 7.23 4.97
CA ALA A 52 22.83 7.60 6.32
C ALA A 52 22.76 6.40 7.27
N SER A 53 21.70 5.59 7.18
CA SER A 53 21.57 4.38 8.00
C SER A 53 22.55 3.27 7.59
N THR A 54 22.88 3.14 6.30
CA THR A 54 23.90 2.19 5.83
C THR A 54 25.31 2.68 6.17
N ALA A 55 25.59 3.99 6.11
CA ALA A 55 26.86 4.56 6.51
C ALA A 55 27.09 4.47 8.03
N GLN A 56 26.08 4.76 8.85
CA GLN A 56 26.17 4.55 10.30
C GLN A 56 26.29 3.06 10.67
N ALA A 57 25.58 2.18 9.97
CA ALA A 57 25.74 0.74 10.13
C ALA A 57 27.08 0.20 9.58
N ALA A 58 27.82 0.97 8.78
CA ALA A 58 29.16 0.62 8.32
C ALA A 58 30.27 1.16 9.25
N ASP A 59 30.00 2.26 9.95
CA ASP A 59 30.94 2.89 10.89
C ASP A 59 30.96 2.16 12.26
N GLU A 60 29.87 1.46 12.63
CA GLU A 60 29.78 0.63 13.84
C GLU A 60 30.23 -0.84 13.62
N VAL A 61 30.88 -1.12 12.49
CA VAL A 61 31.29 -2.49 12.09
C VAL A 61 32.78 -2.67 12.39
N GLU A 62 33.06 -3.35 13.51
CA GLU A 62 34.34 -3.99 13.86
C GLU A 62 35.06 -4.58 12.62
N PRO A 63 36.41 -4.58 12.56
CA PRO A 63 37.17 -4.86 11.34
C PRO A 63 36.83 -6.21 10.69
N ALA A 64 36.68 -6.15 9.36
CA ALA A 64 36.26 -7.23 8.47
C ALA A 64 37.16 -8.48 8.47
N ASP A 65 38.35 -8.43 9.07
CA ASP A 65 39.27 -9.58 9.15
C ASP A 65 38.69 -10.77 9.95
N LEU A 66 37.75 -10.51 10.88
CA LEU A 66 37.00 -11.57 11.58
C LEU A 66 35.82 -12.13 10.78
N ARG A 67 35.29 -11.35 9.83
CA ARG A 67 34.13 -11.75 9.02
C ARG A 67 34.56 -12.49 7.75
N ALA A 68 35.77 -12.24 7.23
CA ALA A 68 36.46 -12.92 6.13
C ALA A 68 36.62 -14.45 6.21
N ARG A 69 36.02 -15.10 7.23
CA ARG A 69 35.48 -16.46 7.06
C ARG A 69 34.14 -16.45 6.28
N GLU A 70 34.02 -15.44 5.42
CA GLU A 70 32.86 -14.84 4.75
C GLU A 70 32.46 -15.65 3.52
N GLY A 71 31.20 -16.09 3.52
CA GLY A 71 30.44 -16.21 2.28
C GLY A 71 29.66 -14.91 2.09
N ASP A 72 30.05 -14.14 1.09
CA ASP A 72 29.35 -13.03 0.41
C ASP A 72 28.05 -12.53 1.09
N VAL A 73 28.16 -11.54 1.98
CA VAL A 73 26.99 -10.96 2.66
C VAL A 73 26.43 -9.79 1.85
N VAL A 74 25.79 -10.10 0.73
CA VAL A 74 24.91 -9.17 0.02
C VAL A 74 23.63 -8.97 0.84
N PRO A 75 23.05 -7.74 0.86
CA PRO A 75 21.77 -7.50 1.53
C PRO A 75 20.73 -8.54 1.08
N ALA A 76 19.97 -9.11 2.03
CA ALA A 76 19.09 -10.25 1.75
C ALA A 76 18.13 -10.04 0.56
N MET A 77 17.72 -8.78 0.32
CA MET A 77 16.90 -8.39 -0.83
C MET A 77 17.66 -8.41 -2.17
N VAL A 78 18.93 -8.01 -2.16
CA VAL A 78 19.83 -8.03 -3.33
C VAL A 78 20.22 -9.47 -3.66
N ALA A 79 20.53 -10.29 -2.65
CA ALA A 79 20.84 -11.70 -2.82
C ALA A 79 19.68 -12.50 -3.45
N ARG A 80 18.42 -12.26 -3.02
CA ARG A 80 17.23 -12.88 -3.62
C ARG A 80 17.02 -12.47 -5.08
N ASN A 81 17.25 -11.21 -5.43
CA ASN A 81 17.11 -10.73 -6.81
C ASN A 81 18.20 -11.28 -7.73
N HIS A 82 19.43 -11.41 -7.24
CA HIS A 82 20.51 -12.03 -8.00
C HIS A 82 20.30 -13.54 -8.22
N ALA A 83 19.68 -14.27 -7.28
CA ALA A 83 19.34 -15.68 -7.47
C ALA A 83 18.22 -15.91 -8.50
N ALA A 84 17.30 -14.95 -8.66
CA ALA A 84 16.22 -15.03 -9.65
C ALA A 84 16.69 -14.68 -11.07
N THR A 85 17.72 -13.83 -11.21
CA THR A 85 18.40 -13.57 -12.48
C THR A 85 19.46 -14.64 -12.68
N GLY A 86 19.01 -15.85 -13.02
CA GLY A 86 19.93 -16.96 -13.29
C GLY A 86 21.01 -16.54 -14.28
N THR A 87 22.23 -17.00 -14.06
CA THR A 87 23.32 -16.99 -15.05
C THR A 87 22.95 -17.89 -16.23
N ALA A 88 21.93 -17.47 -16.99
CA ALA A 88 21.62 -17.98 -18.31
C ALA A 88 22.71 -17.48 -19.26
N GLY A 89 23.83 -18.20 -19.29
CA GLY A 89 24.83 -18.10 -20.33
C GLY A 89 26.19 -17.56 -19.88
N LEU A 90 27.05 -18.45 -19.42
CA LEU A 90 28.35 -18.56 -20.07
C LEU A 90 28.71 -20.05 -20.21
N LYS A 91 28.46 -20.53 -21.42
CA LYS A 91 28.86 -21.82 -21.93
C LYS A 91 30.31 -21.68 -22.42
N ARG A 92 31.29 -22.12 -21.64
CA ARG A 92 32.43 -23.00 -22.02
C ARG A 92 33.45 -23.08 -20.91
#